data_AF-A0AAW4N6I9-F1
#
_entry.id   AF-A0AAW4N6I9-F1
#
_cell.length_a   1.000
_cell.length_b   1.000
_cell.length_c   1.000
_cell.angle_alpha   90.00
_cell.angle_beta   90.00
_cell.angle_gamma   90.00
#
_symmetry.space_group_name_H-M   'P 1'
#
loop_
_entity.id
_entity.type
_entity.pdbx_description
1 polymer ?
#
loop_
_entity_poly.entity_id
_entity_poly.type
_entity_poly.pdbx_seq_one_letter_code
_entity_poly.pdbx_strand_id
1 'polypeptide(L)'
;MKADQKEKCLQAYYHTDIEPTLDRLNQIKDIVSNFEKNGANRLTCALEMKHKDLDEIEKLSEFIAQAREKMEKELERLKKFEPTFNNQFATDHNNYYNSVSEVLRHIRSHLSPLKIILKKFCPRKHPTVQECETYKILPKSVIDASLLGDEIYEADLFKLDSFPAEVQGLYNEMIKFFKAEKECMDICTEILEEERDIRKDPIKSKCILDKYRQNAYKRMENMIMLISEDAIEYLKATTPAYQAYQQYASEEGFAQGEFHKQNCASMDHLCLIEAKTENEDITIKEKVLWGNNPKTIKKIRYVISHFDELLPARFKHKLMGMYEYIFCQWALPENVKQAVDYFLEHYNGIYKPVKYAAVNKHSLGYDKNSKMVKDFTAGINVIFANSNNAELMDFSA
;
A
#
# COMPACT_ATOMS: atom_id res chain seq x y z
N MET A 1 -35.18 -47.06 1.22
CA MET A 1 -35.01 -46.34 -0.05
C MET A 1 -34.60 -47.31 -1.13
N LYS A 2 -35.25 -47.29 -2.29
CA LYS A 2 -34.74 -48.00 -3.48
C LYS A 2 -33.42 -47.37 -3.91
N ALA A 3 -32.48 -48.16 -4.45
CA ALA A 3 -31.17 -47.65 -4.89
C ALA A 3 -31.29 -46.43 -5.82
N ASP A 4 -32.32 -46.44 -6.66
CA ASP A 4 -32.70 -45.38 -7.59
C ASP A 4 -33.10 -44.03 -6.93
N GLN A 5 -33.59 -44.06 -5.67
CA GLN A 5 -33.84 -42.85 -4.88
C GLN A 5 -32.57 -42.34 -4.18
N LYS A 6 -31.64 -43.22 -3.81
CA LYS A 6 -30.33 -42.82 -3.27
C LYS A 6 -29.49 -42.12 -4.35
N GLU A 7 -29.59 -42.56 -5.59
CA GLU A 7 -28.86 -42.00 -6.73
C GLU A 7 -29.43 -40.65 -7.19
N LYS A 8 -30.76 -40.48 -7.16
CA LYS A 8 -31.42 -39.18 -7.38
C LYS A 8 -31.14 -38.14 -6.28
N CYS A 9 -30.84 -38.58 -5.06
CA CYS A 9 -30.52 -37.73 -3.91
C CYS A 9 -29.04 -37.30 -3.83
N LEU A 10 -28.17 -37.71 -4.77
CA LEU A 10 -26.72 -37.43 -4.72
C LEU A 10 -26.26 -36.11 -5.41
N GLN A 11 -27.17 -35.20 -5.75
CA GLN A 11 -26.82 -33.94 -6.41
C GLN A 11 -27.09 -32.77 -5.46
N ALA A 12 -26.06 -31.99 -5.14
CA ALA A 12 -25.93 -31.22 -3.90
C ALA A 12 -26.42 -29.77 -3.96
N TYR A 13 -26.69 -29.21 -2.78
CA TYR A 13 -26.98 -27.80 -2.55
C TYR A 13 -25.80 -26.88 -2.93
N TYR A 14 -26.00 -25.75 -3.60
CA TYR A 14 -24.91 -24.81 -3.88
C TYR A 14 -24.75 -23.76 -2.80
N HIS A 15 -23.62 -23.76 -2.10
CA HIS A 15 -23.26 -22.63 -1.23
C HIS A 15 -22.75 -21.47 -2.10
N THR A 16 -23.23 -20.27 -1.81
CA THR A 16 -22.83 -19.03 -2.50
C THR A 16 -21.75 -18.25 -1.76
N ASP A 17 -21.29 -18.76 -0.61
CA ASP A 17 -20.28 -18.09 0.19
C ASP A 17 -18.93 -18.19 -0.50
N ILE A 18 -18.55 -17.08 -1.14
CA ILE A 18 -17.18 -16.77 -1.50
C ILE A 18 -16.64 -15.95 -0.33
N GLU A 19 -15.88 -16.59 0.54
CA GLU A 19 -15.13 -15.90 1.58
C GLU A 19 -14.05 -15.06 0.92
N PRO A 20 -13.91 -13.78 1.29
CA PRO A 20 -12.92 -12.92 0.71
C PRO A 20 -11.58 -13.28 1.37
N THR A 21 -10.85 -14.23 0.78
CA THR A 21 -9.53 -14.71 1.24
C THR A 21 -8.60 -14.76 0.03
N LEU A 22 -7.28 -14.69 0.24
CA LEU A 22 -6.30 -14.73 -0.85
C LEU A 22 -6.47 -15.95 -1.76
N ASP A 23 -6.72 -17.12 -1.19
CA ASP A 23 -6.97 -18.35 -1.95
C ASP A 23 -8.22 -18.23 -2.85
N ARG A 24 -9.27 -17.54 -2.38
CA ARG A 24 -10.47 -17.29 -3.19
C ARG A 24 -10.25 -16.20 -4.25
N LEU A 25 -9.37 -15.23 -4.02
CA LEU A 25 -8.95 -14.28 -5.07
C LEU A 25 -8.24 -15.02 -6.20
N ASN A 26 -7.32 -15.92 -5.85
CA ASN A 26 -6.62 -16.76 -6.83
C ASN A 26 -7.59 -17.65 -7.61
N GLN A 27 -8.57 -18.27 -6.94
CA GLN A 27 -9.60 -19.05 -7.64
C GLN A 27 -10.44 -18.21 -8.62
N ILE A 28 -10.73 -16.95 -8.31
CA ILE A 28 -11.44 -16.08 -9.25
C ILE A 28 -10.57 -15.73 -10.45
N LYS A 29 -9.27 -15.50 -10.24
CA LYS A 29 -8.29 -15.33 -11.32
C LYS A 29 -8.24 -16.57 -12.22
N ASP A 30 -8.35 -17.76 -11.65
CA ASP A 30 -8.43 -19.02 -12.40
C ASP A 30 -9.72 -19.13 -13.23
N ILE A 31 -10.87 -18.78 -12.65
CA ILE A 31 -12.16 -18.74 -13.38
C ILE A 31 -12.08 -17.82 -14.60
N VAL A 32 -11.52 -16.61 -14.43
CA VAL A 32 -11.35 -15.67 -15.55
C VAL A 32 -10.42 -16.26 -16.61
N SER A 33 -9.30 -16.84 -16.20
CA SER A 33 -8.34 -17.46 -17.13
C SER A 33 -8.94 -18.66 -17.88
N ASN A 34 -9.81 -19.43 -17.23
CA ASN A 34 -10.55 -20.53 -17.84
C ASN A 34 -11.62 -20.04 -18.81
N PHE A 35 -12.30 -18.94 -18.49
CA PHE A 35 -13.28 -18.30 -19.38
C PHE A 35 -12.62 -17.63 -20.60
N GLU A 36 -11.42 -17.04 -20.46
CA GLU A 36 -10.67 -16.52 -21.61
C GLU A 36 -10.26 -17.63 -22.60
N LYS A 37 -9.87 -18.81 -22.10
CA LYS A 37 -9.46 -19.94 -22.95
C LYS A 37 -10.63 -20.62 -23.65
N ASN A 38 -11.71 -20.86 -22.91
CA ASN A 38 -12.77 -21.80 -23.30
C ASN A 38 -14.20 -21.24 -23.09
N GLY A 39 -14.33 -19.97 -22.75
CA GLY A 39 -15.60 -19.37 -22.29
C GLY A 39 -16.71 -19.38 -23.32
N ALA A 40 -16.39 -19.31 -24.61
CA ALA A 40 -17.39 -19.39 -25.67
C ALA A 40 -18.12 -20.74 -25.64
N ASN A 41 -17.36 -21.84 -25.60
CA ASN A 41 -17.93 -23.19 -25.55
C ASN A 41 -18.63 -23.48 -24.21
N ARG A 42 -18.09 -22.95 -23.11
CA ARG A 42 -18.74 -23.05 -21.78
C ARG A 42 -20.09 -22.33 -21.76
N LEU A 43 -20.14 -21.13 -22.35
CA LEU A 43 -21.36 -20.33 -22.40
C LEU A 43 -22.42 -20.99 -23.29
N THR A 44 -22.06 -21.45 -24.50
CA THR A 44 -23.03 -22.08 -25.41
C THR A 44 -23.61 -23.35 -24.78
N CYS A 45 -22.77 -24.24 -24.26
CA CYS A 45 -23.19 -25.44 -23.53
C CYS A 45 -24.13 -25.10 -22.35
N ALA A 46 -23.81 -24.04 -21.59
CA ALA A 46 -24.62 -23.64 -20.44
C ALA A 46 -25.97 -23.02 -20.83
N LEU A 47 -26.05 -22.30 -21.95
CA LEU A 47 -27.29 -21.77 -22.50
C LEU A 47 -28.21 -22.89 -23.00
N GLU A 48 -27.64 -23.87 -23.71
CA GLU A 48 -28.35 -25.06 -24.17
C GLU A 48 -28.93 -25.87 -23.01
N MET A 49 -28.12 -26.17 -22.00
CA MET A 49 -28.57 -26.89 -20.78
C MET A 49 -29.73 -26.19 -20.08
N LYS A 50 -29.76 -24.85 -20.14
CA LYS A 50 -30.76 -24.04 -19.44
C LYS A 50 -32.01 -23.76 -20.28
N HIS A 51 -31.99 -24.08 -21.57
CA HIS A 51 -33.06 -23.73 -22.51
C HIS A 51 -33.48 -22.26 -22.38
N LYS A 52 -32.51 -21.34 -22.31
CA LYS A 52 -32.79 -19.90 -22.22
C LYS A 52 -33.25 -19.38 -23.57
N ASP A 53 -34.34 -18.62 -23.60
CA ASP A 53 -34.73 -17.89 -24.80
C ASP A 53 -33.88 -16.61 -24.97
N LEU A 54 -34.03 -15.96 -26.13
CA LEU A 54 -33.27 -14.76 -26.48
C LEU A 54 -33.57 -13.58 -25.55
N ASP A 55 -34.83 -13.39 -25.14
CA ASP A 55 -35.23 -12.33 -24.21
C ASP A 55 -34.58 -12.51 -22.82
N GLU A 56 -34.46 -13.76 -22.35
CA GLU A 56 -33.76 -14.10 -21.11
C GLU A 56 -32.25 -13.87 -21.21
N ILE A 57 -31.68 -14.10 -22.39
CA ILE A 57 -30.25 -13.87 -22.69
C ILE A 57 -29.97 -12.37 -22.70
N GLU A 58 -30.84 -11.57 -23.33
CA GLU A 58 -30.72 -10.12 -23.39
C GLU A 58 -30.83 -9.49 -21.98
N LYS A 59 -31.83 -9.87 -21.19
CA LYS A 59 -31.97 -9.43 -19.78
C LYS A 59 -30.76 -9.81 -18.92
N LEU A 60 -30.14 -10.96 -19.18
CA LEU A 60 -28.93 -11.36 -18.48
C LEU A 60 -27.73 -10.49 -18.89
N SER A 61 -27.61 -10.18 -20.18
CA SER A 61 -26.60 -9.27 -20.71
C SER A 61 -26.71 -7.87 -20.07
N GLU A 62 -27.93 -7.31 -20.00
CA GLU A 62 -28.20 -6.04 -19.33
C GLU A 62 -27.80 -6.04 -17.86
N PHE A 63 -28.14 -7.12 -17.13
CA PHE A 63 -27.74 -7.28 -15.73
C PHE A 63 -26.21 -7.28 -15.56
N ILE A 64 -25.49 -7.99 -16.44
CA ILE A 64 -24.03 -8.06 -16.41
C ILE A 64 -23.42 -6.71 -16.75
N ALA A 65 -23.96 -5.99 -17.74
CA ALA A 65 -23.51 -4.64 -18.09
C ALA A 65 -23.65 -3.67 -16.90
N GLN A 66 -24.79 -3.68 -16.20
CA GLN A 66 -25.00 -2.85 -15.00
C GLN A 66 -24.06 -3.23 -13.85
N ALA A 67 -23.78 -4.53 -13.67
CA ALA A 67 -22.82 -5.00 -12.69
C ALA A 67 -21.39 -4.56 -13.03
N ARG A 68 -21.02 -4.62 -14.32
CA ARG A 68 -19.73 -4.15 -14.84
C ARG A 68 -19.55 -2.66 -14.58
N GLU A 69 -20.52 -1.81 -14.89
CA GLU A 69 -20.41 -0.36 -14.65
C GLU A 69 -20.17 -0.01 -13.17
N LYS A 70 -20.82 -0.74 -12.25
CA LYS A 70 -20.59 -0.57 -10.81
C LYS A 70 -19.19 -1.00 -10.41
N MET A 71 -18.70 -2.08 -10.99
CA MET A 71 -17.36 -2.59 -10.76
C MET A 71 -16.27 -1.68 -11.34
N GLU A 72 -16.47 -1.11 -12.53
CA GLU A 72 -15.53 -0.16 -13.14
C GLU A 72 -15.33 1.08 -12.25
N LYS A 73 -16.40 1.58 -11.61
CA LYS A 73 -16.29 2.65 -10.61
C LYS A 73 -15.50 2.25 -9.38
N GLU A 74 -15.60 0.99 -8.96
CA GLU A 74 -14.84 0.47 -7.82
C GLU A 74 -13.36 0.26 -8.19
N LEU A 75 -13.10 -0.22 -9.41
CA LEU A 75 -11.76 -0.35 -9.98
C LEU A 75 -11.05 1.02 -10.03
N GLU A 76 -11.74 2.09 -10.43
CA GLU A 76 -11.19 3.45 -10.38
C GLU A 76 -10.82 3.89 -8.95
N ARG A 77 -11.56 3.45 -7.93
CA ARG A 77 -11.24 3.72 -6.53
C ARG A 77 -10.02 2.92 -6.08
N LEU A 78 -9.97 1.63 -6.43
CA LEU A 78 -8.83 0.77 -6.14
C LEU A 78 -7.53 1.31 -6.76
N LYS A 79 -7.55 1.75 -8.02
CA LYS A 79 -6.38 2.37 -8.68
C LYS A 79 -5.89 3.66 -8.01
N LYS A 80 -6.77 4.40 -7.33
CA LYS A 80 -6.39 5.59 -6.55
C LYS A 80 -5.86 5.22 -5.17
N PHE A 81 -6.36 4.13 -4.62
CA PHE A 81 -6.02 3.63 -3.28
C PHE A 81 -4.65 2.93 -3.27
N GLU A 82 -4.41 2.04 -4.23
CA GLU A 82 -3.19 1.24 -4.42
C GLU A 82 -1.88 1.99 -4.14
N PRO A 83 -1.56 3.13 -4.81
CA PRO A 83 -0.27 3.79 -4.62
C PRO A 83 -0.10 4.44 -3.23
N THR A 84 -1.18 4.62 -2.47
CA THR A 84 -1.14 5.35 -1.20
C THR A 84 -1.16 4.44 0.01
N PHE A 85 -1.77 3.26 -0.10
CA PHE A 85 -2.08 2.42 1.05
C PHE A 85 -0.83 1.95 1.80
N ASN A 86 0.05 1.21 1.12
CA ASN A 86 1.28 0.68 1.73
C ASN A 86 2.33 1.75 2.06
N ASN A 87 2.10 2.99 1.62
CA ASN A 87 2.92 4.15 1.99
C ASN A 87 2.48 4.81 3.31
N GLN A 88 1.33 4.40 3.88
CA GLN A 88 0.86 4.88 5.18
C GLN A 88 1.22 3.87 6.27
N PHE A 89 1.88 4.32 7.34
CA PHE A 89 2.18 3.42 8.46
C PHE A 89 0.95 3.06 9.30
N ALA A 90 0.03 4.03 9.47
CA ALA A 90 -1.16 3.95 10.31
C ALA A 90 -2.45 4.25 9.52
N THR A 91 -3.56 3.70 9.99
CA THR A 91 -4.86 3.71 9.28
C THR A 91 -6.04 3.95 10.24
N ASP A 92 -6.96 4.86 9.93
CA ASP A 92 -7.96 5.45 10.86
C ASP A 92 -9.18 4.60 11.27
N HIS A 93 -9.00 3.31 11.55
CA HIS A 93 -10.12 2.41 11.79
C HIS A 93 -10.03 1.66 13.12
N ASN A 94 -11.20 1.42 13.73
CA ASN A 94 -11.36 0.96 15.11
C ASN A 94 -10.71 -0.41 15.37
N ASN A 95 -9.77 -0.40 16.33
CA ASN A 95 -9.08 -1.51 17.00
C ASN A 95 -8.36 -2.50 16.08
N TYR A 96 -7.13 -2.15 15.68
CA TYR A 96 -6.15 -3.04 15.04
C TYR A 96 -6.60 -3.51 13.65
N TYR A 97 -6.65 -2.54 12.75
CA TYR A 97 -6.97 -2.69 11.35
C TYR A 97 -6.16 -3.83 10.69
N ASN A 98 -6.84 -4.66 9.91
CA ASN A 98 -6.20 -5.65 9.07
C ASN A 98 -6.36 -5.18 7.63
N SER A 99 -5.26 -4.93 6.94
CA SER A 99 -5.23 -4.56 5.51
C SER A 99 -6.01 -5.53 4.64
N VAL A 100 -6.02 -6.82 5.03
CA VAL A 100 -6.92 -7.82 4.46
C VAL A 100 -8.35 -7.32 4.54
N SER A 101 -8.89 -6.97 5.71
CA SER A 101 -10.29 -6.56 5.90
C SER A 101 -10.75 -5.41 4.99
N GLU A 102 -9.91 -4.42 4.71
CA GLU A 102 -10.29 -3.32 3.81
C GLU A 102 -10.28 -3.74 2.35
N VAL A 103 -9.25 -4.48 1.95
CA VAL A 103 -9.19 -5.13 0.65
C VAL A 103 -10.42 -6.05 0.46
N LEU A 104 -10.80 -6.83 1.49
CA LEU A 104 -11.99 -7.69 1.48
C LEU A 104 -13.29 -6.89 1.34
N ARG A 105 -13.34 -5.65 1.84
CA ARG A 105 -14.52 -4.78 1.72
C ARG A 105 -14.72 -4.32 0.28
N HIS A 106 -13.64 -3.93 -0.39
CA HIS A 106 -13.68 -3.63 -1.83
C HIS A 106 -14.13 -4.86 -2.63
N ILE A 107 -13.54 -6.03 -2.30
CA ILE A 107 -13.86 -7.33 -2.91
C ILE A 107 -15.34 -7.72 -2.77
N ARG A 108 -15.93 -7.58 -1.59
CA ARG A 108 -17.32 -8.01 -1.31
C ARG A 108 -18.36 -7.38 -2.25
N SER A 109 -18.11 -6.14 -2.72
CA SER A 109 -19.06 -5.40 -3.54
C SER A 109 -19.25 -6.02 -4.93
N HIS A 110 -18.19 -6.52 -5.55
CA HIS A 110 -18.21 -7.11 -6.89
C HIS A 110 -18.34 -8.65 -6.89
N LEU A 111 -18.01 -9.32 -5.77
CA LEU A 111 -18.28 -10.74 -5.58
C LEU A 111 -19.78 -11.10 -5.66
N SER A 112 -20.68 -10.19 -5.28
CA SER A 112 -22.12 -10.47 -5.26
C SER A 112 -22.68 -10.70 -6.67
N PRO A 113 -22.46 -9.80 -7.66
CA PRO A 113 -22.77 -10.07 -9.06
C PRO A 113 -22.15 -11.36 -9.60
N LEU A 114 -20.87 -11.62 -9.30
CA LEU A 114 -20.18 -12.84 -9.74
C LEU A 114 -20.90 -14.11 -9.24
N LYS A 115 -21.29 -14.15 -7.95
CA LYS A 115 -22.06 -15.26 -7.38
C LYS A 115 -23.38 -15.49 -8.12
N ILE A 116 -24.08 -14.41 -8.46
CA ILE A 116 -25.35 -14.48 -9.18
C ILE A 116 -25.16 -15.05 -10.59
N ILE A 117 -24.11 -14.61 -11.30
CA ILE A 117 -23.76 -15.11 -12.63
C ILE A 117 -23.46 -16.61 -12.54
N LEU A 118 -22.51 -17.03 -11.70
CA LEU A 118 -22.13 -18.44 -11.56
C LEU A 118 -23.32 -19.33 -11.21
N LYS A 119 -24.17 -18.88 -10.27
CA LYS A 119 -25.38 -19.60 -9.85
C LYS A 119 -26.39 -19.79 -10.98
N LYS A 120 -26.56 -18.79 -11.87
CA LYS A 120 -27.48 -18.91 -13.02
C LYS A 120 -27.09 -20.03 -13.98
N PHE A 121 -25.80 -20.37 -14.05
CA PHE A 121 -25.26 -21.40 -14.93
C PHE A 121 -24.93 -22.74 -14.23
N CYS A 122 -25.29 -22.92 -12.97
CA CYS A 122 -25.21 -24.23 -12.30
C CYS A 122 -26.37 -25.16 -12.75
N PRO A 123 -26.21 -26.49 -12.84
CA PRO A 123 -27.28 -27.42 -13.22
C PRO A 123 -28.61 -27.27 -12.42
N ARG A 124 -29.77 -27.49 -13.08
CA ARG A 124 -31.13 -27.28 -12.50
C ARG A 124 -31.59 -28.35 -11.48
N LYS A 125 -30.99 -29.54 -11.44
CA LYS A 125 -31.39 -30.60 -10.51
C LYS A 125 -30.83 -30.30 -9.13
N HIS A 126 -31.69 -29.82 -8.22
CA HIS A 126 -31.24 -29.38 -6.90
C HIS A 126 -32.26 -29.76 -5.80
N PRO A 127 -31.84 -30.47 -4.74
CA PRO A 127 -32.65 -30.69 -3.55
C PRO A 127 -32.81 -29.39 -2.75
N THR A 128 -33.91 -29.26 -2.02
CA THR A 128 -34.17 -28.15 -1.11
C THR A 128 -33.21 -28.15 0.09
N VAL A 129 -33.10 -27.01 0.79
CA VAL A 129 -32.31 -26.87 2.04
C VAL A 129 -32.68 -27.97 3.04
N GLN A 130 -33.98 -28.23 3.20
CA GLN A 130 -34.51 -29.24 4.11
C GLN A 130 -34.10 -30.66 3.72
N GLU A 131 -34.07 -30.98 2.42
CA GLU A 131 -33.61 -32.28 1.95
C GLU A 131 -32.10 -32.46 2.21
N CYS A 132 -31.31 -31.40 2.07
CA CYS A 132 -29.86 -31.48 2.33
C CYS A 132 -29.53 -31.67 3.81
N GLU A 133 -30.25 -30.98 4.71
CA GLU A 133 -30.14 -31.20 6.16
C GLU A 133 -30.60 -32.60 6.58
N THR A 134 -31.71 -33.08 6.01
CA THR A 134 -32.29 -34.39 6.30
C THR A 134 -31.37 -35.54 5.88
N TYR A 135 -30.68 -35.40 4.75
CA TYR A 135 -29.82 -36.45 4.18
C TYR A 135 -28.32 -36.25 4.40
N LYS A 136 -27.91 -35.22 5.17
CA LYS A 136 -26.50 -34.85 5.41
C LYS A 136 -25.69 -34.70 4.11
N ILE A 137 -26.29 -34.09 3.09
CA ILE A 137 -25.63 -33.86 1.80
C ILE A 137 -24.74 -32.62 1.93
N LEU A 138 -23.44 -32.77 1.67
CA LEU A 138 -22.51 -31.64 1.69
C LEU A 138 -22.82 -30.71 0.50
N PRO A 139 -22.91 -29.39 0.72
CA PRO A 139 -23.14 -28.45 -0.36
C PRO A 139 -21.91 -28.33 -1.27
N LYS A 140 -22.12 -28.25 -2.59
CA LYS A 140 -21.08 -27.93 -3.57
C LYS A 140 -20.91 -26.41 -3.68
N SER A 141 -19.73 -25.93 -4.05
CA SER A 141 -19.53 -24.52 -4.35
C SER A 141 -20.21 -24.16 -5.67
N VAL A 142 -20.78 -22.95 -5.78
CA VAL A 142 -21.24 -22.40 -7.08
C VAL A 142 -20.10 -22.26 -8.09
N ILE A 143 -18.84 -22.17 -7.64
CA ILE A 143 -17.67 -22.10 -8.52
C ILE A 143 -17.44 -23.46 -9.18
N ASP A 144 -17.36 -24.53 -8.37
CA ASP A 144 -17.02 -25.87 -8.83
C ASP A 144 -18.12 -26.49 -9.72
N ALA A 145 -19.36 -26.03 -9.54
CA ALA A 145 -20.54 -26.60 -10.19
C ALA A 145 -21.18 -25.70 -11.25
N SER A 146 -20.60 -24.53 -11.52
CA SER A 146 -21.01 -23.74 -12.67
C SER A 146 -20.28 -24.25 -13.90
N LEU A 147 -21.00 -24.39 -15.02
CA LEU A 147 -20.38 -24.65 -16.33
C LEU A 147 -19.41 -23.55 -16.76
N LEU A 148 -19.56 -22.35 -16.19
CA LEU A 148 -18.62 -21.23 -16.36
C LEU A 148 -17.36 -21.33 -15.50
N GLY A 149 -17.37 -22.18 -14.47
CA GLY A 149 -16.25 -22.43 -13.56
C GLY A 149 -15.44 -23.64 -14.02
N ASP A 150 -15.27 -24.63 -13.12
CA ASP A 150 -14.37 -25.77 -13.35
C ASP A 150 -15.06 -27.05 -13.82
N GLU A 151 -16.36 -27.01 -14.07
CA GLU A 151 -17.10 -28.20 -14.53
C GLU A 151 -16.64 -28.64 -15.93
N ILE A 152 -16.64 -29.95 -16.16
CA ILE A 152 -16.34 -30.56 -17.46
C ILE A 152 -17.53 -30.31 -18.38
N TYR A 153 -17.26 -29.78 -19.58
CA TYR A 153 -18.29 -29.52 -20.59
C TYR A 153 -17.94 -30.24 -21.90
N GLU A 154 -18.96 -30.55 -22.69
CA GLU A 154 -18.78 -30.98 -24.06
C GLU A 154 -18.72 -29.75 -24.96
N ALA A 155 -17.66 -29.64 -25.75
CA ALA A 155 -17.48 -28.51 -26.64
C ALA A 155 -18.56 -28.53 -27.73
N ASP A 156 -19.13 -27.36 -27.99
CA ASP A 156 -20.09 -27.18 -29.05
C ASP A 156 -19.44 -27.47 -30.42
N LEU A 157 -20.22 -28.09 -31.31
CA LEU A 157 -19.82 -28.34 -32.69
C LEU A 157 -19.78 -27.03 -33.50
N PHE A 158 -20.52 -26.01 -33.07
CA PHE A 158 -20.63 -24.71 -33.74
C PHE A 158 -19.80 -23.63 -33.03
N LYS A 159 -19.19 -22.76 -33.83
CA LYS A 159 -18.46 -21.59 -33.31
C LYS A 159 -19.45 -20.54 -32.81
N LEU A 160 -19.03 -19.71 -31.86
CA LEU A 160 -19.84 -18.62 -31.30
C LEU A 160 -20.48 -17.72 -32.39
N ASP A 161 -19.76 -17.46 -33.47
CA ASP A 161 -20.24 -16.63 -34.60
C ASP A 161 -21.46 -17.22 -35.33
N SER A 162 -21.75 -18.51 -35.11
CA SER A 162 -22.91 -19.22 -35.65
C SER A 162 -24.17 -19.02 -34.79
N PHE A 163 -24.04 -18.41 -33.61
CA PHE A 163 -25.14 -18.12 -32.70
C PHE A 163 -25.73 -16.71 -32.91
N PRO A 164 -26.98 -16.48 -32.49
CA PRO A 164 -27.65 -15.17 -32.58
C PRO A 164 -26.84 -14.03 -31.93
N ALA A 165 -27.08 -12.81 -32.38
CA ALA A 165 -26.35 -11.61 -31.94
C ALA A 165 -26.48 -11.39 -30.42
N GLU A 166 -27.59 -11.81 -29.81
CA GLU A 166 -27.85 -11.74 -28.38
C GLU A 166 -26.88 -12.63 -27.57
N VAL A 167 -26.57 -13.83 -28.09
CA VAL A 167 -25.60 -14.76 -27.48
C VAL A 167 -24.19 -14.18 -27.57
N GLN A 168 -23.83 -13.61 -28.71
CA GLN A 168 -22.55 -12.93 -28.90
C GLN A 168 -22.44 -11.70 -28.00
N GLY A 169 -23.52 -10.92 -27.86
CA GLY A 169 -23.60 -9.78 -26.95
C GLY A 169 -23.38 -10.17 -25.49
N LEU A 170 -24.05 -11.23 -25.03
CA LEU A 170 -23.86 -11.78 -23.69
C LEU A 170 -22.41 -12.22 -23.46
N TYR A 171 -21.81 -12.94 -24.41
CA TYR A 171 -20.41 -13.37 -24.31
C TYR A 171 -19.46 -12.17 -24.17
N ASN A 172 -19.65 -11.14 -24.99
CA ASN A 172 -18.83 -9.94 -24.96
C ASN A 172 -18.94 -9.19 -23.63
N GLU A 173 -20.14 -9.04 -23.06
CA GLU A 173 -20.31 -8.41 -21.75
C GLU A 173 -19.73 -9.26 -20.63
N MET A 174 -19.82 -10.60 -20.71
CA MET A 174 -19.18 -11.50 -19.75
C MET A 174 -17.65 -11.38 -19.77
N ILE A 175 -17.02 -11.33 -20.95
CA ILE A 175 -15.57 -11.09 -21.06
C ILE A 175 -15.19 -9.80 -20.35
N LYS A 176 -15.89 -8.70 -20.64
CA LYS A 176 -15.56 -7.40 -20.06
C LYS A 176 -15.72 -7.42 -18.54
N PHE A 177 -16.81 -8.03 -18.05
CA PHE A 177 -17.05 -8.21 -16.62
C PHE A 177 -15.92 -9.01 -15.96
N PHE A 178 -15.59 -10.19 -16.48
CA PHE A 178 -14.54 -11.03 -15.91
C PHE A 178 -13.15 -10.38 -15.96
N LYS A 179 -12.85 -9.62 -17.01
CA LYS A 179 -11.60 -8.86 -17.10
C LYS A 179 -11.49 -7.79 -16.01
N ALA A 180 -12.55 -7.03 -15.78
CA ALA A 180 -12.60 -6.03 -14.72
C ALA A 180 -12.52 -6.68 -13.31
N GLU A 181 -13.18 -7.83 -13.13
CA GLU A 181 -13.09 -8.60 -11.87
C GLU A 181 -11.64 -9.04 -11.61
N LYS A 182 -10.96 -9.58 -12.62
CA LYS A 182 -9.55 -9.98 -12.53
C LYS A 182 -8.65 -8.79 -12.18
N GLU A 183 -8.85 -7.65 -12.82
CA GLU A 183 -8.06 -6.44 -12.56
C GLU A 183 -8.24 -5.95 -11.11
N CYS A 184 -9.46 -5.97 -10.57
CA CYS A 184 -9.70 -5.71 -9.15
C CYS A 184 -8.94 -6.69 -8.25
N MET A 185 -8.99 -8.00 -8.56
CA MET A 185 -8.29 -9.02 -7.78
C MET A 185 -6.77 -8.90 -7.86
N ASP A 186 -6.23 -8.51 -9.01
CA ASP A 186 -4.79 -8.30 -9.21
C ASP A 186 -4.30 -7.15 -8.32
N ILE A 187 -4.95 -5.98 -8.37
CA ILE A 187 -4.60 -4.83 -7.51
C ILE A 187 -4.70 -5.22 -6.03
N CYS A 188 -5.78 -5.90 -5.63
CA CYS A 188 -5.96 -6.35 -4.26
C CYS A 188 -4.86 -7.32 -3.80
N THR A 189 -4.44 -8.24 -4.68
CA THR A 189 -3.40 -9.22 -4.39
C THR A 189 -2.03 -8.53 -4.29
N GLU A 190 -1.71 -7.63 -5.20
CA GLU A 190 -0.46 -6.86 -5.22
C GLU A 190 -0.32 -6.02 -3.94
N ILE A 191 -1.38 -5.35 -3.50
CA ILE A 191 -1.39 -4.60 -2.23
C ILE A 191 -1.03 -5.50 -1.05
N LEU A 192 -1.64 -6.70 -0.96
CA LEU A 192 -1.42 -7.64 0.14
C LEU A 192 -0.03 -8.30 0.08
N GLU A 193 0.50 -8.53 -1.11
CA GLU A 193 1.85 -9.06 -1.30
C GLU A 193 2.91 -8.02 -0.92
N GLU A 194 2.77 -6.77 -1.39
CA GLU A 194 3.66 -5.68 -1.00
C GLU A 194 3.63 -5.43 0.51
N GLU A 195 2.44 -5.42 1.11
CA GLU A 195 2.30 -5.29 2.57
C GLU A 195 3.03 -6.42 3.31
N ARG A 196 2.87 -7.66 2.85
CA ARG A 196 3.55 -8.83 3.42
C ARG A 196 5.07 -8.69 3.29
N ASP A 197 5.56 -8.18 2.17
CA ASP A 197 6.98 -7.99 1.93
C ASP A 197 7.56 -6.86 2.80
N ILE A 198 6.81 -5.78 3.02
CA ILE A 198 7.15 -4.73 3.98
C ILE A 198 7.25 -5.32 5.39
N ARG A 199 6.23 -6.08 5.83
CA ARG A 199 6.22 -6.71 7.17
C ARG A 199 7.31 -7.75 7.35
N LYS A 200 7.87 -8.33 6.29
CA LYS A 200 9.00 -9.28 6.40
C LYS A 200 10.35 -8.58 6.51
N ASP A 201 10.44 -7.34 6.05
CA ASP A 201 11.67 -6.56 5.99
C ASP A 201 11.64 -5.44 7.06
N PRO A 202 12.36 -5.61 8.19
CA PRO A 202 12.36 -4.62 9.26
C PRO A 202 12.88 -3.24 8.82
N ILE A 203 13.79 -3.20 7.83
CA ILE A 203 14.37 -1.95 7.32
C ILE A 203 13.33 -1.19 6.48
N LYS A 204 12.59 -1.89 5.62
CA LYS A 204 11.49 -1.28 4.86
C LYS A 204 10.37 -0.78 5.76
N SER A 205 9.97 -1.58 6.75
CA SER A 205 8.97 -1.17 7.74
C SER A 205 9.38 0.10 8.47
N LYS A 206 10.64 0.18 8.92
CA LYS A 206 11.20 1.37 9.56
C LYS A 206 11.23 2.58 8.63
N CYS A 207 11.61 2.40 7.36
CA CYS A 207 11.59 3.49 6.38
C CYS A 207 10.19 4.12 6.23
N ILE A 208 9.13 3.31 6.26
CA ILE A 208 7.75 3.81 6.21
C ILE A 208 7.36 4.51 7.51
N LEU A 209 7.75 3.98 8.67
CA LEU A 209 7.56 4.65 9.96
C LEU A 209 8.26 6.03 10.00
N ASP A 210 9.50 6.12 9.52
CA ASP A 210 10.27 7.36 9.51
C ASP A 210 9.63 8.41 8.60
N LYS A 211 9.16 8.00 7.41
CA LYS A 211 8.36 8.87 6.53
C LYS A 211 7.09 9.35 7.22
N TYR A 212 6.40 8.47 7.95
CA TYR A 212 5.22 8.84 8.71
C TYR A 212 5.55 9.89 9.77
N ARG A 213 6.56 9.66 10.61
CA ARG A 213 7.02 10.57 11.67
C ARG A 213 7.40 11.94 11.11
N GLN A 214 8.18 12.00 10.03
CA GLN A 214 8.56 13.27 9.39
C GLN A 214 7.34 14.08 8.96
N ASN A 215 6.37 13.43 8.31
CA ASN A 215 5.12 14.07 7.90
C ASN A 215 4.29 14.51 9.11
N ALA A 216 4.24 13.70 10.17
CA ALA A 216 3.54 13.97 11.41
C ALA A 216 4.13 15.19 12.14
N TYR A 217 5.45 15.25 12.31
CA TYR A 217 6.13 16.39 12.92
C TYR A 217 5.90 17.69 12.15
N LYS A 218 5.95 17.64 10.82
CA LYS A 218 5.67 18.80 9.98
C LYS A 218 4.21 19.27 10.09
N ARG A 219 3.26 18.32 10.10
CA ARG A 219 1.83 18.63 10.25
C ARG A 219 1.51 19.21 11.63
N MET A 220 2.17 18.71 12.67
CA MET A 220 1.88 19.03 14.07
C MET A 220 2.85 20.02 14.72
N GLU A 221 3.71 20.70 13.94
CA GLU A 221 4.75 21.62 14.44
C GLU A 221 4.22 22.59 15.52
N ASN A 222 3.12 23.29 15.25
CA ASN A 222 2.52 24.23 16.19
C ASN A 222 2.00 23.54 17.47
N MET A 223 1.44 22.34 17.34
CA MET A 223 0.93 21.58 18.49
C MET A 223 2.09 21.11 19.36
N ILE A 224 3.18 20.64 18.76
CA ILE A 224 4.41 20.27 19.47
C ILE A 224 4.95 21.48 20.24
N MET A 225 4.93 22.69 19.68
CA MET A 225 5.40 23.87 20.40
C MET A 225 4.56 24.20 21.65
N LEU A 226 3.24 24.04 21.57
CA LEU A 226 2.28 24.53 22.57
C LEU A 226 1.82 23.49 23.59
N ILE A 227 1.99 22.19 23.32
CA ILE A 227 1.52 21.13 24.21
C ILE A 227 2.24 21.17 25.56
N SER A 228 1.48 21.08 26.66
CA SER A 228 1.98 21.09 28.03
C SER A 228 2.54 19.73 28.45
N GLU A 229 3.41 19.74 29.47
CA GLU A 229 3.97 18.51 30.05
C GLU A 229 2.86 17.60 30.63
N ASP A 230 1.87 18.19 31.32
CA ASP A 230 0.71 17.44 31.85
C ASP A 230 -0.07 16.71 30.75
N ALA A 231 -0.23 17.34 29.58
CA ALA A 231 -0.89 16.72 28.44
C ALA A 231 -0.05 15.57 27.87
N ILE A 232 1.28 15.70 27.85
CA ILE A 232 2.19 14.62 27.42
C ILE A 232 2.11 13.43 28.38
N GLU A 233 2.10 13.65 29.70
CA GLU A 233 1.95 12.56 30.67
C GLU A 233 0.59 11.85 30.53
N TYR A 234 -0.49 12.60 30.29
CA TYR A 234 -1.79 12.01 29.97
C TYR A 234 -1.73 11.18 28.68
N LEU A 235 -1.08 11.68 27.63
CA LEU A 235 -0.93 10.95 26.37
C LEU A 235 -0.10 9.68 26.55
N LYS A 236 0.99 9.69 27.31
CA LYS A 236 1.77 8.47 27.64
C LYS A 236 0.90 7.40 28.28
N ALA A 237 0.02 7.80 29.20
CA ALA A 237 -0.87 6.86 29.90
C ALA A 237 -1.96 6.28 28.99
N THR A 238 -2.42 7.03 27.99
CA THR A 238 -3.63 6.69 27.21
C THR A 238 -3.37 6.25 25.78
N THR A 239 -2.19 6.50 25.22
CA THR A 239 -1.89 6.27 23.79
C THR A 239 -1.48 4.81 23.52
N PRO A 240 -2.27 4.04 22.75
CA PRO A 240 -1.96 2.63 22.46
C PRO A 240 -0.63 2.44 21.71
N ALA A 241 -0.30 3.30 20.74
CA ALA A 241 0.94 3.19 19.99
C ALA A 241 2.16 3.38 20.89
N TYR A 242 2.09 4.28 21.87
CA TYR A 242 3.15 4.46 22.86
C TYR A 242 3.27 3.24 23.78
N GLN A 243 2.16 2.70 24.27
CA GLN A 243 2.17 1.48 25.07
C GLN A 243 2.75 0.28 24.30
N ALA A 244 2.42 0.14 23.01
CA ALA A 244 2.99 -0.87 22.13
C ALA A 244 4.49 -0.62 21.93
N TYR A 245 4.89 0.61 21.63
CA TYR A 245 6.30 1.00 21.44
C TYR A 245 7.19 0.57 22.61
N GLN A 246 6.73 0.75 23.86
CA GLN A 246 7.46 0.33 25.06
C GLN A 246 7.69 -1.19 25.17
N GLN A 247 6.94 -2.01 24.42
CA GLN A 247 7.08 -3.48 24.45
C GLN A 247 8.13 -4.01 23.48
N TYR A 248 8.57 -3.20 22.51
CA TYR A 248 9.55 -3.61 21.52
C TYR A 248 10.97 -3.18 21.93
N ALA A 249 11.95 -4.05 21.71
CA ALA A 249 13.35 -3.79 22.05
C ALA A 249 14.10 -2.91 21.03
N SER A 250 13.52 -2.68 19.85
CA SER A 250 14.11 -1.89 18.76
C SER A 250 13.04 -1.17 17.95
N GLU A 251 13.41 -0.08 17.30
CA GLU A 251 12.51 0.65 16.39
C GLU A 251 12.11 -0.21 15.20
N GLU A 252 13.03 -0.99 14.64
CA GLU A 252 12.77 -1.91 13.54
C GLU A 252 11.74 -2.97 13.97
N GLY A 253 11.86 -3.48 15.20
CA GLY A 253 10.90 -4.41 15.78
C GLY A 253 9.51 -3.81 15.95
N PHE A 254 9.42 -2.57 16.46
CA PHE A 254 8.15 -1.84 16.55
C PHE A 254 7.56 -1.57 15.16
N ALA A 255 8.35 -1.07 14.22
CA ALA A 255 7.90 -0.77 12.87
C ALA A 255 7.34 -2.01 12.18
N GLN A 256 8.05 -3.14 12.27
CA GLN A 256 7.61 -4.41 11.71
C GLN A 256 6.37 -4.96 12.42
N GLY A 257 6.37 -4.89 13.75
CA GLY A 257 5.32 -5.42 14.59
C GLY A 257 4.00 -4.65 14.48
N GLU A 258 4.06 -3.33 14.29
CA GLU A 258 2.91 -2.42 14.36
C GLU A 258 2.47 -1.83 13.02
N PHE A 259 3.13 -2.19 11.91
CA PHE A 259 2.71 -1.76 10.57
C PHE A 259 1.24 -2.08 10.29
N HIS A 260 0.46 -1.04 9.95
CA HIS A 260 -1.00 -1.07 9.77
C HIS A 260 -1.84 -1.51 10.99
N LYS A 261 -1.25 -1.70 12.17
CA LYS A 261 -2.00 -2.07 13.39
C LYS A 261 -2.47 -0.86 14.19
N GLN A 262 -1.87 0.30 13.95
CA GLN A 262 -2.16 1.54 14.66
C GLN A 262 -3.03 2.48 13.81
N ASN A 263 -3.83 3.31 14.47
CA ASN A 263 -4.57 4.40 13.82
C ASN A 263 -3.74 5.69 13.79
N CYS A 264 -4.13 6.65 12.94
CA CYS A 264 -3.32 7.85 12.76
C CYS A 264 -3.29 8.70 14.03
N ALA A 265 -4.40 8.80 14.77
CA ALA A 265 -4.43 9.55 16.03
C ALA A 265 -3.45 8.99 17.08
N SER A 266 -3.40 7.67 17.23
CA SER A 266 -2.51 6.96 18.14
C SER A 266 -1.03 7.18 17.76
N MET A 267 -0.71 7.07 16.48
CA MET A 267 0.64 7.33 15.98
C MET A 267 1.03 8.81 16.05
N ASP A 268 0.08 9.72 15.84
CA ASP A 268 0.30 11.16 15.99
C ASP A 268 0.60 11.51 17.46
N HIS A 269 -0.15 10.94 18.40
CA HIS A 269 0.14 11.10 19.82
C HIS A 269 1.52 10.52 20.20
N LEU A 270 1.90 9.37 19.63
CA LEU A 270 3.26 8.83 19.80
C LEU A 270 4.31 9.84 19.32
N CYS A 271 4.12 10.44 18.14
CA CYS A 271 5.02 11.47 17.63
C CYS A 271 5.07 12.70 18.56
N LEU A 272 3.96 13.14 19.13
CA LEU A 272 3.93 14.25 20.09
C LEU A 272 4.73 13.92 21.36
N ILE A 273 4.56 12.70 21.88
CA ILE A 273 5.31 12.21 23.04
C ILE A 273 6.81 12.19 22.72
N GLU A 274 7.23 11.55 21.64
CA GLU A 274 8.64 11.49 21.19
C GLU A 274 9.24 12.88 20.99
N ALA A 275 8.46 13.82 20.44
CA ALA A 275 8.91 15.17 20.20
C ALA A 275 9.29 15.91 21.51
N LYS A 276 8.60 15.60 22.62
CA LYS A 276 8.80 16.23 23.94
C LYS A 276 9.68 15.44 24.91
N THR A 277 9.79 14.12 24.74
CA THR A 277 10.47 13.25 25.71
C THR A 277 11.85 12.78 25.29
N GLU A 278 12.11 12.68 23.99
CA GLU A 278 13.40 12.19 23.52
C GLU A 278 14.36 13.33 23.15
N ASN A 279 15.49 13.34 23.86
CA ASN A 279 16.71 14.15 23.70
C ASN A 279 16.54 15.67 23.84
N GLU A 280 16.93 16.20 25.01
CA GLU A 280 17.27 17.63 25.19
C GLU A 280 18.27 18.13 24.13
N ASP A 281 19.06 17.22 23.58
CA ASP A 281 20.05 17.50 22.53
C ASP A 281 19.44 17.76 21.14
N ILE A 282 18.16 17.49 20.86
CA ILE A 282 17.56 17.67 19.53
C ILE A 282 16.40 18.67 19.57
N THR A 283 16.52 19.74 18.79
CA THR A 283 15.48 20.77 18.66
C THR A 283 14.29 20.29 17.82
N ILE A 284 13.11 20.87 18.06
CA ILE A 284 11.90 20.63 17.26
C ILE A 284 12.17 20.93 15.77
N LYS A 285 12.90 22.01 15.48
CA LYS A 285 13.27 22.38 14.11
C LYS A 285 14.06 21.26 13.43
N GLU A 286 15.00 20.62 14.12
CA GLU A 286 15.76 19.50 13.57
C GLU A 286 14.91 18.24 13.39
N LYS A 287 13.96 17.97 14.30
CA LYS A 287 13.00 16.85 14.14
C LYS A 287 12.15 17.03 12.88
N VAL A 288 11.75 18.27 12.57
CA VAL A 288 11.00 18.60 11.35
C VAL A 288 11.85 18.41 10.08
N LEU A 289 13.14 18.74 10.15
CA LEU A 289 14.04 18.70 8.99
C LEU A 289 14.61 17.29 8.71
N TRP A 290 14.97 16.55 9.75
CA TRP A 290 15.72 15.29 9.64
C TRP A 290 15.10 14.12 10.41
N GLY A 291 13.92 14.30 11.00
CA GLY A 291 13.28 13.30 11.87
C GLY A 291 13.97 13.16 13.22
N ASN A 292 13.55 12.16 13.99
CA ASN A 292 14.13 11.86 15.30
C ASN A 292 15.40 10.99 15.16
N ASN A 293 16.40 11.47 14.40
CA ASN A 293 17.64 10.75 14.16
C ASN A 293 18.85 11.51 14.77
N PRO A 294 19.22 11.21 16.03
CA PRO A 294 20.31 11.89 16.72
C PRO A 294 21.65 11.82 15.98
N LYS A 295 21.95 10.69 15.33
CA LYS A 295 23.20 10.50 14.58
C LYS A 295 23.27 11.45 13.39
N THR A 296 22.22 11.52 12.57
CA THR A 296 22.15 12.42 11.41
C THR A 296 22.26 13.88 11.83
N ILE A 297 21.55 14.28 12.87
CA ILE A 297 21.56 15.67 13.36
C ILE A 297 22.93 16.04 13.93
N LYS A 298 23.57 15.15 14.70
CA LYS A 298 24.96 15.35 15.18
C LYS A 298 25.93 15.51 14.01
N LYS A 299 25.83 14.69 12.97
CA LYS A 299 26.66 14.79 11.75
C LYS A 299 26.47 16.15 11.06
N ILE A 300 25.23 16.60 10.90
CA ILE A 300 24.93 17.88 10.24
C ILE A 300 25.49 19.05 11.04
N ARG A 301 25.23 19.09 12.36
CA ARG A 301 25.80 20.11 13.26
C ARG A 301 27.33 20.15 13.19
N TYR A 302 27.97 18.97 13.18
CA TYR A 302 29.42 18.84 13.10
C TYR A 302 29.98 19.36 11.78
N VAL A 303 29.31 19.05 10.65
CA VAL A 303 29.70 19.59 9.34
C VAL A 303 29.55 21.10 9.28
N ILE A 304 28.50 21.67 9.88
CA ILE A 304 28.32 23.14 9.93
C ILE A 304 29.43 23.79 10.76
N SER A 305 29.80 23.21 11.90
CA SER A 305 30.85 23.79 12.75
C SER A 305 32.26 23.69 12.15
N HIS A 306 32.51 22.72 11.27
CA HIS A 306 33.78 22.54 10.56
C HIS A 306 33.71 22.93 9.08
N PHE A 307 32.67 23.67 8.68
CA PHE A 307 32.39 23.93 7.27
C PHE A 307 33.55 24.64 6.55
N ASP A 308 34.25 25.53 7.25
CA ASP A 308 35.41 26.25 6.70
C ASP A 308 36.59 25.32 6.36
N GLU A 309 36.74 24.20 7.06
CA GLU A 309 37.79 23.21 6.80
C GLU A 309 37.54 22.42 5.50
N LEU A 310 36.28 22.40 5.06
CA LEU A 310 35.85 21.76 3.81
C LEU A 310 36.09 22.67 2.58
N LEU A 311 36.45 23.93 2.81
CA LEU A 311 36.71 24.89 1.74
C LEU A 311 38.15 24.75 1.21
N PRO A 312 38.38 24.98 -0.09
CA PRO A 312 39.72 24.89 -0.68
C PRO A 312 40.66 25.93 -0.07
N ALA A 313 41.95 25.60 0.06
CA ALA A 313 42.98 26.45 0.70
C ALA A 313 43.11 27.89 0.13
N ARG A 314 42.66 28.15 -1.10
CA ARG A 314 42.57 29.50 -1.71
C ARG A 314 41.13 29.87 -2.00
N PHE A 315 40.26 29.71 -1.01
CA PHE A 315 38.83 29.96 -1.15
C PHE A 315 38.55 31.41 -1.51
N LYS A 316 37.59 31.60 -2.43
CA LYS A 316 37.09 32.92 -2.84
C LYS A 316 35.65 33.03 -2.39
N HIS A 317 35.32 34.05 -1.59
CA HIS A 317 33.98 34.27 -1.04
C HIS A 317 32.85 34.22 -2.07
N LYS A 318 33.11 34.62 -3.33
CA LYS A 318 32.14 34.49 -4.44
C LYS A 318 31.67 33.04 -4.71
N LEU A 319 32.36 32.03 -4.19
CA LEU A 319 31.99 30.61 -4.27
C LEU A 319 31.15 30.14 -3.09
N MET A 320 30.92 30.99 -2.07
CA MET A 320 30.18 30.61 -0.85
C MET A 320 28.81 30.01 -1.18
N GLY A 321 28.05 30.67 -2.05
CA GLY A 321 26.74 30.16 -2.47
C GLY A 321 26.77 28.79 -3.15
N MET A 322 27.88 28.44 -3.82
CA MET A 322 28.05 27.11 -4.42
C MET A 322 28.33 26.06 -3.33
N TYR A 323 29.25 26.33 -2.40
CA TYR A 323 29.57 25.38 -1.33
C TYR A 323 28.40 25.21 -0.34
N GLU A 324 27.67 26.28 -0.02
CA GLU A 324 26.41 26.19 0.73
C GLU A 324 25.39 25.32 -0.01
N TYR A 325 25.26 25.46 -1.33
CA TYR A 325 24.37 24.61 -2.12
C TYR A 325 24.78 23.14 -2.07
N ILE A 326 26.08 22.84 -2.19
CA ILE A 326 26.60 21.46 -2.09
C ILE A 326 26.27 20.86 -0.72
N PHE A 327 26.47 21.61 0.37
CA PHE A 327 26.07 21.15 1.70
C PHE A 327 24.58 20.95 1.84
N CYS A 328 23.74 21.86 1.33
CA CYS A 328 22.29 21.71 1.40
C CYS A 328 21.81 20.48 0.62
N GLN A 329 22.43 20.17 -0.52
CA GLN A 329 22.17 18.96 -1.29
C GLN A 329 22.60 17.69 -0.55
N TRP A 330 23.68 17.75 0.23
CA TRP A 330 24.13 16.65 1.07
C TRP A 330 23.25 16.46 2.31
N ALA A 331 22.84 17.55 2.97
CA ALA A 331 22.12 17.52 4.24
C ALA A 331 20.60 17.33 4.10
N LEU A 332 19.96 17.95 3.10
CA LEU A 332 18.51 17.91 2.90
C LEU A 332 18.13 18.23 1.44
N PRO A 333 18.35 17.30 0.48
CA PRO A 333 18.18 17.55 -0.95
C PRO A 333 16.75 17.95 -1.34
N GLU A 334 15.75 17.37 -0.65
CA GLU A 334 14.32 17.61 -0.91
C GLU A 334 13.85 19.02 -0.49
N ASN A 335 14.61 19.72 0.38
CA ASN A 335 14.20 21.02 0.90
C ASN A 335 15.39 21.96 1.17
N VAL A 336 16.10 22.30 0.09
CA VAL A 336 17.26 23.22 0.09
C VAL A 336 16.95 24.54 0.82
N LYS A 337 15.73 25.06 0.70
CA LYS A 337 15.36 26.33 1.35
C LYS A 337 15.50 26.24 2.88
N GLN A 338 14.90 25.22 3.49
CA GLN A 338 14.99 25.06 4.94
C GLN A 338 16.41 24.66 5.40
N ALA A 339 17.16 23.93 4.56
CA ALA A 339 18.57 23.64 4.82
C ALA A 339 19.42 24.92 4.89
N VAL A 340 19.19 25.87 3.97
CA VAL A 340 19.86 27.18 3.99
C VAL A 340 19.47 27.98 5.22
N ASP A 341 18.17 28.03 5.56
CA ASP A 341 17.71 28.78 6.73
C ASP A 341 18.32 28.22 8.02
N TYR A 342 18.44 26.88 8.14
CA TYR A 342 19.13 26.25 9.26
C TYR A 342 20.64 26.54 9.24
N PHE A 343 21.31 26.45 8.09
CA PHE A 343 22.74 26.77 7.95
C PHE A 343 23.04 28.21 8.39
N LEU A 344 22.22 29.17 7.96
CA LEU A 344 22.39 30.59 8.30
C LEU A 344 22.28 30.88 9.80
N GLU A 345 21.45 30.11 10.52
CA GLU A 345 21.28 30.26 11.96
C GLU A 345 22.42 29.64 12.78
N HIS A 346 23.08 28.60 12.27
CA HIS A 346 24.02 27.78 13.04
C HIS A 346 25.48 27.94 12.60
N TYR A 347 25.72 28.40 11.37
CA TYR A 347 27.07 28.66 10.86
C TYR A 347 27.66 29.93 11.50
N ASN A 348 28.79 29.76 12.18
CA ASN A 348 29.53 30.84 12.86
C ASN A 348 30.99 30.92 12.39
N GLY A 349 31.26 30.51 11.15
CA GLY A 349 32.61 30.49 10.58
C GLY A 349 33.10 31.85 10.05
N ILE A 350 34.23 31.80 9.34
CA ILE A 350 35.02 32.94 8.88
C ILE A 350 34.32 33.69 7.74
N TYR A 351 33.59 32.98 6.89
CA TYR A 351 33.02 33.54 5.65
C TYR A 351 31.57 33.91 5.82
N LYS A 352 31.18 35.13 5.42
CA LYS A 352 29.77 35.53 5.51
C LYS A 352 28.88 34.62 4.65
N PRO A 353 27.87 33.94 5.21
CA PRO A 353 27.01 33.07 4.43
C PRO A 353 26.05 33.87 3.53
N VAL A 354 25.49 33.24 2.50
CA VAL A 354 24.59 33.89 1.55
C VAL A 354 23.15 33.39 1.67
N LYS A 355 22.19 34.24 1.31
CA LYS A 355 20.76 33.91 1.44
C LYS A 355 20.30 32.92 0.37
N TYR A 356 19.19 32.24 0.63
CA TYR A 356 18.57 31.24 -0.25
C TYR A 356 18.59 31.60 -1.75
N ALA A 357 18.23 32.83 -2.13
CA ALA A 357 18.20 33.24 -3.54
C ALA A 357 19.58 33.17 -4.22
N ALA A 358 20.68 33.40 -3.49
CA ALA A 358 22.04 33.28 -4.01
C ALA A 358 22.49 31.82 -4.06
N VAL A 359 22.13 31.02 -3.06
CA VAL A 359 22.39 29.57 -3.01
C VAL A 359 21.67 28.85 -4.15
N ASN A 360 20.37 29.09 -4.30
CA ASN A 360 19.52 28.40 -5.26
C ASN A 360 19.85 28.70 -6.73
N LYS A 361 20.56 29.81 -7.03
CA LYS A 361 21.06 30.09 -8.39
C LYS A 361 21.99 29.00 -8.92
N HIS A 362 22.61 28.23 -8.02
CA HIS A 362 23.53 27.15 -8.40
C HIS A 362 22.82 25.84 -8.75
N SER A 363 21.50 25.73 -8.54
CA SER A 363 20.71 24.53 -8.89
C SER A 363 20.81 24.15 -10.37
N LEU A 364 20.78 25.13 -11.27
CA LEU A 364 20.84 24.91 -12.73
C LEU A 364 22.19 24.37 -13.23
N GLY A 365 23.26 24.57 -12.45
CA GLY A 365 24.62 24.15 -12.81
C GLY A 365 25.19 23.09 -11.87
N TYR A 366 24.36 22.50 -11.01
CA TYR A 366 24.79 21.50 -10.05
C TYR A 366 25.00 20.15 -10.73
N ASP A 367 26.20 19.59 -10.55
CA ASP A 367 26.53 18.22 -10.96
C ASP A 367 27.10 17.47 -9.76
N LYS A 368 26.36 16.46 -9.29
CA LYS A 368 26.74 15.57 -8.19
C LYS A 368 28.05 14.83 -8.44
N ASN A 369 28.45 14.66 -9.71
CA ASN A 369 29.66 13.95 -10.10
C ASN A 369 30.87 14.87 -10.29
N SER A 370 30.67 16.18 -10.20
CA SER A 370 31.73 17.16 -10.37
C SER A 370 32.83 16.97 -9.33
N LYS A 371 34.05 17.34 -9.71
CA LYS A 371 35.21 17.25 -8.80
C LYS A 371 34.97 18.03 -7.50
N MET A 372 34.33 19.21 -7.59
CA MET A 372 34.05 20.04 -6.42
C MET A 372 33.13 19.35 -5.40
N VAL A 373 32.05 18.72 -5.88
CA VAL A 373 31.13 17.97 -5.00
C VAL A 373 31.84 16.78 -4.37
N LYS A 374 32.59 16.00 -5.17
CA LYS A 374 33.35 14.85 -4.67
C LYS A 374 34.39 15.24 -3.63
N ASP A 375 35.15 16.31 -3.89
CA ASP A 375 36.17 16.81 -2.97
C ASP A 375 35.53 17.27 -1.64
N PHE A 376 34.40 17.97 -1.70
CA PHE A 376 33.66 18.41 -0.53
C PHE A 376 33.10 17.23 0.29
N THR A 377 32.42 16.28 -0.36
CA THR A 377 31.87 15.09 0.32
C THR A 377 32.98 14.19 0.87
N ALA A 378 34.10 14.06 0.16
CA ALA A 378 35.28 13.35 0.69
C ALA A 378 35.87 14.07 1.91
N GLY A 379 35.91 15.40 1.89
CA GLY A 379 36.30 16.22 3.03
C GLY A 379 35.43 15.97 4.27
N ILE A 380 34.11 15.84 4.10
CA ILE A 380 33.19 15.47 5.19
C ILE A 380 33.63 14.14 5.85
N ASN A 381 33.95 13.14 5.05
CA ASN A 381 34.39 11.84 5.57
C ASN A 381 35.71 11.95 6.34
N VAL A 382 36.63 12.82 5.88
CA VAL A 382 37.91 13.07 6.57
C VAL A 382 37.69 13.75 7.91
N ILE A 383 36.85 14.80 7.99
CA ILE A 383 36.59 15.48 9.27
C ILE A 383 35.84 14.56 10.25
N PHE A 384 35.00 13.64 9.78
CA PHE A 384 34.40 12.61 10.62
C PHE A 384 35.45 11.61 11.13
N ALA A 385 36.36 11.15 10.26
CA ALA A 385 37.45 10.27 10.66
C ALA A 385 38.37 10.90 11.71
N ASN A 386 38.67 12.19 11.56
CA ASN A 386 39.52 12.93 12.48
C ASN A 386 38.84 13.28 13.81
N SER A 387 37.51 13.19 13.90
CA SER A 387 36.74 13.53 15.10
C SER A 387 36.95 12.55 16.26
N ASN A 388 37.46 11.34 16.00
CA ASN A 388 37.51 10.21 16.94
C ASN A 388 36.15 9.89 17.62
N ASN A 389 35.03 10.34 17.05
CA ASN A 389 33.70 10.07 17.56
C ASN A 389 33.09 8.89 16.79
N ALA A 390 32.88 7.77 17.50
CA ALA A 390 32.32 6.54 16.92
C ALA A 390 30.93 6.76 16.29
N GLU A 391 30.14 7.71 16.78
CA GLU A 391 28.80 8.02 16.23
C GLU A 391 28.86 8.75 14.88
N LEU A 392 29.97 9.43 14.57
CA LEU A 392 30.19 10.14 13.30
C LEU A 392 30.80 9.22 12.22
N MET A 393 31.40 8.10 12.63
CA MET A 393 32.13 7.15 11.77
C MET A 393 31.26 6.07 11.11
N ASP A 394 30.00 5.91 11.54
CA ASP A 394 29.12 4.84 11.09
C ASP A 394 28.46 5.22 9.74
N PHE A 395 28.83 4.54 8.66
CA PHE A 395 28.45 4.85 7.26
C PHE A 395 27.27 3.98 6.75
N SER A 396 26.30 3.63 7.58
CA SER A 396 25.07 3.01 7.09
C SER A 396 24.15 4.09 6.51
N ALA A 397 24.12 4.18 5.19
CA ALA A 397 23.03 4.79 4.43
C ALA A 397 21.82 3.86 4.38
#